data_AF-A0A7J3JQC5-F1
#
_entry.id   AF-A0A7J3JQC5-F1
#
_cell.length_a   1.000
_cell.length_b   1.000
_cell.length_c   1.000
_cell.angle_alpha   90.00
_cell.angle_beta   90.00
_cell.angle_gamma   90.00
#
_symmetry.space_group_name_H-M   'P 1'
#
loop_
_entity.id
_entity.type
_entity.pdbx_description
1 polymer ?
#
loop_
_entity_poly.entity_id
_entity_poly.type
_entity_poly.pdbx_seq_one_letter_code
_entity_poly.pdbx_strand_id
1 'polypeptide(L)'
;MSMERFTVWKTRTMVRLVNLRKQYEKDAKISSYIDSVISKLHYAKARDVSRIVFDLHLLSKEVPEVLELIPSEEDVKQWLTKEQEQEG
;
A
#
# COMPACT_ATOMS: atom_id res chain seq x y z
N MET A 1 8.51 -3.31 20.33
CA MET A 1 7.42 -2.78 19.48
C MET A 1 6.77 -3.96 18.77
N SER A 2 5.46 -3.99 18.67
CA SER A 2 4.74 -5.04 17.93
C SER A 2 4.84 -4.75 16.43
N MET A 3 5.44 -5.65 15.66
CA MET A 3 5.51 -5.55 14.19
C MET A 3 4.14 -5.81 13.56
N GLU A 4 3.76 -5.02 12.55
CA GLU A 4 2.45 -5.11 11.89
C GLU A 4 2.44 -6.31 10.93
N ARG A 5 1.34 -7.08 10.86
CA ARG A 5 1.21 -8.13 9.84
C ARG A 5 0.88 -7.50 8.48
N PHE A 6 1.41 -8.04 7.39
CA PHE A 6 1.14 -7.55 6.03
C PHE A 6 -0.36 -7.39 5.73
N THR A 7 -1.20 -8.34 6.14
CA THR A 7 -2.65 -8.28 5.94
C THR A 7 -3.32 -7.13 6.70
N VAL A 8 -2.80 -6.77 7.88
CA VAL A 8 -3.28 -5.64 8.69
C VAL A 8 -2.90 -4.34 8.01
N TRP A 9 -1.62 -4.18 7.63
CA TRP A 9 -1.14 -3.03 6.86
C TRP A 9 -1.95 -2.85 5.57
N LYS A 10 -2.10 -3.92 4.77
CA LYS A 10 -2.85 -3.91 3.52
C LYS A 10 -4.29 -3.43 3.71
N THR A 11 -4.97 -3.95 4.74
CA THR A 11 -6.36 -3.56 5.04
C THR A 11 -6.45 -2.09 5.45
N ARG A 12 -5.55 -1.64 6.35
CA ARG A 12 -5.48 -0.23 6.79
C ARG A 12 -5.20 0.71 5.61
N THR A 13 -4.24 0.36 4.76
CA THR A 13 -3.87 1.12 3.56
C THR A 13 -5.03 1.19 2.57
N MET A 14 -5.74 0.09 2.31
CA MET A 14 -6.94 0.09 1.46
C MET A 14 -8.02 1.05 2.00
N VAL A 15 -8.31 1.02 3.31
CA VAL A 15 -9.28 1.94 3.93
C VAL A 15 -8.86 3.40 3.73
N ARG A 16 -7.58 3.73 3.91
CA ARG A 16 -7.10 5.09 3.69
C ARG A 16 -7.22 5.51 2.23
N LEU A 17 -6.82 4.66 1.29
CA LEU A 17 -6.93 4.95 -0.15
C LEU A 17 -8.38 5.17 -0.57
N VAL A 18 -9.34 4.39 -0.07
CA VAL A 18 -10.77 4.61 -0.34
C VAL A 18 -11.24 5.98 0.17
N ASN A 19 -10.76 6.40 1.34
CA ASN A 19 -11.10 7.72 1.88
C ASN A 19 -10.45 8.85 1.07
N LEU A 20 -9.19 8.70 0.66
CA LEU A 20 -8.54 9.65 -0.25
C LEU A 20 -9.27 9.72 -1.59
N ARG A 21 -9.69 8.58 -2.16
CA ARG A 21 -10.48 8.55 -3.40
C ARG A 21 -11.75 9.40 -3.29
N LYS A 22 -12.45 9.36 -2.15
CA LYS A 22 -13.63 10.21 -1.90
C LYS A 22 -13.26 11.69 -1.83
N GLN A 23 -12.14 12.04 -1.20
CA GLN A 23 -11.66 13.43 -1.11
C GLN A 23 -11.29 14.00 -2.49
N TYR A 24 -10.70 13.18 -3.35
CA TYR A 24 -10.27 13.54 -4.70
C TYR A 24 -11.28 13.15 -5.79
N GLU A 25 -12.56 12.94 -5.45
CA GLU A 25 -13.57 12.42 -6.40
C GLU A 25 -13.79 13.33 -7.63
N LYS A 26 -13.50 14.62 -7.50
CA LYS A 26 -13.64 15.61 -8.58
C LYS A 26 -12.43 15.66 -9.51
N ASP A 27 -11.30 15.07 -9.11
CA ASP A 27 -10.13 14.93 -9.95
C ASP A 27 -10.12 13.52 -10.58
N ALA A 28 -10.55 13.44 -11.84
CA ALA A 28 -10.65 12.17 -12.57
C ALA A 28 -9.29 11.46 -12.71
N LYS A 29 -8.18 12.21 -12.83
CA LYS A 29 -6.84 11.64 -12.96
C LYS A 29 -6.40 11.02 -11.64
N ILE A 30 -6.52 11.76 -10.55
CA ILE A 30 -6.10 11.29 -9.21
C ILE A 30 -6.99 10.14 -8.76
N SER A 31 -8.32 10.26 -8.88
CA SER A 31 -9.24 9.18 -8.49
C SER A 31 -8.99 7.89 -9.27
N SER A 32 -8.78 7.96 -10.59
CA SER A 32 -8.42 6.78 -11.39
C SER A 32 -7.08 6.18 -10.98
N TYR A 33 -6.11 7.02 -10.59
CA TYR A 33 -4.83 6.50 -10.12
C TYR A 33 -4.98 5.80 -8.76
N ILE A 34 -5.73 6.39 -7.82
CA ILE A 34 -6.03 5.75 -6.53
C ILE A 34 -6.74 4.41 -6.74
N ASP A 35 -7.74 4.34 -7.62
CA ASP A 35 -8.46 3.09 -7.93
C ASP A 35 -7.51 2.01 -8.50
N SER A 36 -6.54 2.40 -9.34
CA SER A 36 -5.50 1.50 -9.85
C SER A 36 -4.61 0.95 -8.73
N VAL A 37 -4.17 1.80 -7.78
CA VAL A 37 -3.38 1.36 -6.63
C VAL A 37 -4.19 0.43 -5.72
N ILE A 38 -5.46 0.74 -5.45
CA ILE A 38 -6.36 -0.11 -4.67
C ILE A 38 -6.48 -1.50 -5.32
N SER A 39 -6.70 -1.57 -6.63
CA SER A 39 -6.82 -2.83 -7.35
C SER A 39 -5.53 -3.67 -7.23
N LYS A 40 -4.35 -3.06 -7.43
CA LYS A 40 -3.08 -3.78 -7.29
C LYS A 40 -2.85 -4.26 -5.85
N LEU A 41 -3.13 -3.39 -4.87
CA LEU A 41 -2.99 -3.73 -3.45
C LEU A 41 -3.94 -4.87 -3.06
N HIS A 42 -5.16 -4.90 -3.57
CA HIS A 42 -6.13 -5.96 -3.30
C HIS A 42 -5.60 -7.37 -3.64
N TYR A 43 -4.83 -7.50 -4.72
CA TYR A 43 -4.24 -8.78 -5.13
C TYR A 43 -2.80 -8.99 -4.62
N ALA A 44 -2.16 -7.96 -4.07
CA ALA A 44 -0.77 -8.03 -3.62
C ALA A 44 -0.57 -9.05 -2.48
N LYS A 45 0.53 -9.79 -2.58
CA LYS A 45 1.16 -10.57 -1.51
C LYS A 45 2.35 -9.80 -0.94
N ALA A 46 2.99 -10.33 0.11
CA ALA A 46 4.13 -9.68 0.75
C ALA A 46 5.29 -9.44 -0.23
N ARG A 47 5.60 -10.38 -1.12
CA ARG A 47 6.61 -10.25 -2.18
C ARG A 47 6.35 -9.10 -3.17
N ASP A 48 5.10 -8.66 -3.29
CA ASP A 48 4.73 -7.56 -4.18
C ASP A 48 4.89 -6.18 -3.51
N VAL A 49 5.32 -6.13 -2.24
CA VAL A 49 5.40 -4.89 -1.45
C VAL A 49 6.27 -3.82 -2.11
N SER A 50 7.37 -4.21 -2.78
CA SER A 50 8.25 -3.27 -3.49
C SER A 50 7.50 -2.50 -4.59
N ARG A 51 6.67 -3.21 -5.37
CA ARG A 51 5.84 -2.62 -6.41
C ARG A 51 4.78 -1.69 -5.81
N ILE A 52 4.16 -2.09 -4.71
CA ILE A 52 3.15 -1.26 -4.05
C ILE A 52 3.78 0.01 -3.48
N VAL A 53 4.94 -0.08 -2.82
CA VAL A 53 5.66 1.09 -2.29
C VAL A 53 6.02 2.07 -3.42
N PHE A 54 6.46 1.56 -4.56
CA PHE A 54 6.72 2.39 -5.74
C PHE A 54 5.46 3.09 -6.27
N ASP A 55 4.34 2.36 -6.39
CA ASP A 55 3.05 2.93 -6.81
C ASP A 55 2.57 4.01 -5.81
N LEU A 56 2.72 3.79 -4.50
CA LEU A 56 2.40 4.78 -3.47
C LEU A 56 3.29 6.03 -3.56
N HIS A 57 4.59 5.87 -3.81
CA HIS A 57 5.51 6.99 -4.03
C HIS A 57 5.16 7.81 -5.29
N LEU A 58 4.76 7.15 -6.38
CA LEU A 58 4.34 7.88 -7.57
C LEU A 58 3.04 8.66 -7.32
N LEU A 59 2.07 8.06 -6.63
CA LEU A 59 0.83 8.72 -6.25
C LEU A 59 1.09 9.89 -5.29
N SER A 60 2.08 9.79 -4.41
CA SER A 60 2.38 10.84 -3.43
C SER A 60 2.84 12.17 -4.03
N LYS A 61 3.21 12.19 -5.32
CA LYS A 61 3.53 13.43 -6.04
C LYS A 61 2.31 14.33 -6.24
N GLU A 62 1.12 13.73 -6.26
CA GLU A 62 -0.17 14.41 -6.45
C GLU A 62 -1.01 14.38 -5.16
N VAL A 63 -0.83 13.35 -4.32
CA VAL A 63 -1.56 13.14 -3.04
C VAL A 63 -0.56 12.90 -1.90
N PRO A 64 0.05 13.95 -1.32
CA PRO A 64 1.12 13.83 -0.34
C PRO A 64 0.80 12.94 0.88
N GLU A 65 -0.48 12.88 1.29
CA GLU A 65 -0.98 12.07 2.40
C GLU A 65 -0.71 10.57 2.23
N VAL A 66 -0.47 10.11 1.01
CA VAL A 66 -0.14 8.71 0.71
C VAL A 66 1.20 8.29 1.29
N LEU A 67 2.12 9.22 1.57
CA LEU A 67 3.40 8.91 2.23
C LEU A 67 3.21 8.27 3.61
N GLU A 68 2.13 8.62 4.32
CA GLU A 68 1.80 8.03 5.64
C GLU A 68 1.46 6.53 5.57
N LEU A 69 1.26 6.01 4.35
CA LEU A 69 0.89 4.61 4.10
C LEU A 69 2.08 3.72 3.76
N ILE A 70 3.26 4.31 3.56
CA ILE A 70 4.49 3.56 3.33
C ILE A 70 4.84 2.81 4.63
N PRO A 71 5.01 1.47 4.59
CA PRO A 71 5.37 0.69 5.76
C PRO A 71 6.81 0.98 6.20
N SER A 72 7.12 0.63 7.45
CA SER A 72 8.49 0.72 7.97
C SER A 72 9.41 -0.31 7.30
N GLU A 73 10.73 -0.06 7.31
CA GLU A 73 11.72 -1.00 6.80
C GLU A 73 11.69 -2.33 7.58
N GLU A 74 11.48 -2.26 8.89
CA GLU A 74 11.37 -3.42 9.78
C GLU A 74 10.18 -4.31 9.42
N ASP A 75 9.01 -3.71 9.16
CA ASP A 75 7.82 -4.46 8.75
C ASP A 75 8.04 -5.14 7.39
N VAL A 76 8.61 -4.43 6.41
CA VAL A 76 8.92 -4.98 5.08
C VAL A 76 9.87 -6.17 5.20
N LYS A 77 10.95 -6.04 5.97
CA LYS A 77 11.91 -7.12 6.20
C LYS A 77 11.22 -8.36 6.77
N GLN A 78 10.37 -8.18 7.78
CA GLN A 78 9.65 -9.28 8.41
C GLN A 78 8.71 -10.00 7.43
N TRP A 79 7.97 -9.25 6.61
CA TRP A 79 7.01 -9.84 5.67
C TRP A 79 7.70 -10.70 4.63
N LEU A 80 8.84 -10.25 4.12
CA LEU A 80 9.60 -10.97 3.11
C LEU A 80 10.29 -12.21 3.69
N THR A 81 10.83 -12.15 4.92
CA THR A 81 11.44 -13.33 5.57
C THR A 81 10.40 -14.42 5.83
N LYS A 82 9.22 -14.07 6.34
CA LYS A 82 8.17 -15.07 6.66
C LYS A 82 7.55 -15.75 5.43
N GLU A 83 7.58 -15.10 4.28
CA GLU A 83 7.11 -15.70 3.02
C GLU A 83 8.13 -16.72 2.49
N GLN A 84 9.43 -16.43 2.61
CA GLN A 84 10.50 -17.37 2.25
C GLN A 84 10.48 -18.66 3.10
N GLU A 85 10.16 -18.54 4.38
CA GLU A 85 10.03 -19.70 5.30
C GLU A 85 8.80 -20.59 5.00
N GLN A 86 7.81 -20.10 4.25
CA GLN A 86 6.62 -20.87 3.86
C GLN A 86 6.73 -21.50 2.48
N GLU A 87 7.73 -21.09 1.68
CA GLU A 87 7.99 -21.62 0.33
C GLU A 87 9.09 -22.69 0.30
N GLY A 88 9.77 -22.96 1.43
CA GLY A 88 10.81 -24.00 1.60
C GLY A 88 10.33 -25.20 2.41
#